data_AF-A0A645BP07-F1
#
_entry.id   AF-A0A645BP07-F1
#
_cell.length_a   1.000
_cell.length_b   1.000
_cell.length_c   1.000
_cell.angle_alpha   90.00
_cell.angle_beta   90.00
_cell.angle_gamma   90.00
#
_symmetry.space_group_name_H-M   'P 1'
#
loop_
_entity.id
_entity.type
_entity.pdbx_description
1 polymer ?
#
loop_
_entity_poly.entity_id
_entity_poly.type
_entity_poly.pdbx_seq_one_letter_code
_entity_poly.pdbx_strand_id
1 'polypeptide(L)'
;MVRLKSILIFSIEFLLIFCYITDTAFGTNSSNNMSSVQSGDYLSSEVSNVDYDYYDYFFGLESYGNTVITRYGKLPALETEEQKVSWNSTLKELGDKIKDNVASEYIYPYGEIVTCGTNSQGYFVILFRYGNVDESLLDEIYALIDNAAKEMDIQDVPVEFGYGTYWGEIPLDQEGKYHVFGENIESLSASEVKAIEENMKEKPAKTESKTIAAYGKIPLLKDKKEISAWGDKLFSVKNGAEGKILPYMEKGQVITFGSELTRLEVGINESLSSEKKTAVVEEIYQIIDKEARKRNITYIPVVFGEGVFINDIAIGNGGALEETENLSAAGEKNTGELKSSSNNDSESNNGSNPDADKSGENNSVPGFGLLGSLTCLYGEWKLRKK
;
A
#
# COMPACT_ATOMS: atom_id res chain seq x y z
N MET A 1 -73.91 12.21 -32.61
CA MET A 1 -72.97 13.15 -33.22
C MET A 1 -72.59 14.16 -32.14
N VAL A 2 -71.28 14.32 -31.86
CA VAL A 2 -70.67 15.44 -31.09
C VAL A 2 -71.04 15.47 -29.59
N ARG A 3 -70.15 15.30 -28.60
CA ARG A 3 -68.69 15.33 -28.53
C ARG A 3 -68.22 14.49 -27.33
N LEU A 4 -67.59 13.37 -27.66
CA LEU A 4 -66.51 12.74 -26.90
C LEU A 4 -65.29 13.68 -27.01
N LYS A 5 -64.73 14.17 -25.89
CA LYS A 5 -63.34 14.60 -25.68
C LYS A 5 -63.28 15.44 -24.41
N SER A 6 -62.82 14.82 -23.32
CA SER A 6 -62.07 15.42 -22.19
C SER A 6 -62.01 14.51 -20.94
N ILE A 7 -62.39 13.24 -21.03
CA ILE A 7 -62.28 12.26 -19.91
C ILE A 7 -61.05 11.34 -20.09
N LEU A 8 -59.90 11.86 -20.52
CA LEU A 8 -58.71 11.02 -20.69
C LEU A 8 -57.37 11.67 -20.32
N ILE A 9 -57.38 12.70 -19.46
CA ILE A 9 -56.15 13.41 -19.03
C ILE A 9 -56.06 13.57 -17.49
N PHE A 10 -56.94 12.94 -16.69
CA PHE A 10 -56.86 13.02 -15.22
C PHE A 10 -56.72 11.66 -14.50
N SER A 11 -56.50 10.56 -15.23
CA SER A 11 -56.34 9.21 -14.64
C SER A 11 -54.94 8.61 -14.79
N ILE A 12 -53.95 9.38 -15.26
CA ILE A 12 -52.56 8.91 -15.44
C ILE A 12 -51.60 9.46 -14.36
N GLU A 13 -51.98 10.48 -13.60
CA GLU A 13 -51.12 11.02 -12.53
C GLU A 13 -51.31 10.35 -11.15
N PHE A 14 -52.38 9.55 -10.95
CA PHE A 14 -52.60 8.83 -9.69
C PHE A 14 -52.14 7.37 -9.68
N LEU A 15 -51.66 6.86 -10.82
CA LEU A 15 -51.25 5.44 -11.01
C LEU A 15 -49.72 5.27 -11.16
N LEU A 16 -48.94 6.30 -10.78
CA LEU A 16 -47.47 6.24 -10.72
C LEU A 16 -46.90 6.36 -9.29
N ILE A 17 -47.76 6.38 -8.25
CA ILE A 17 -47.33 6.48 -6.84
C ILE A 17 -47.50 5.16 -6.06
N PHE A 18 -47.98 4.08 -6.69
CA PHE A 18 -48.26 2.81 -5.99
C PHE A 18 -47.64 1.54 -6.61
N CYS A 19 -46.60 1.68 -7.44
CA CYS A 19 -45.84 0.53 -7.98
C CYS A 19 -44.37 0.53 -7.56
N TYR A 20 -44.06 0.87 -6.31
CA TYR A 20 -42.67 0.79 -5.81
C TYR A 20 -42.55 0.22 -4.39
N ILE A 21 -43.34 -0.82 -4.05
CA ILE A 21 -43.03 -1.69 -2.91
C ILE A 21 -43.45 -3.12 -3.26
N THR A 22 -42.70 -3.76 -4.14
CA THR A 22 -42.33 -5.19 -4.08
C THR A 22 -41.29 -5.39 -5.17
N ASP A 23 -40.03 -5.57 -4.80
CA ASP A 23 -39.20 -6.56 -5.46
C ASP A 23 -38.03 -6.97 -4.56
N THR A 24 -37.94 -8.30 -4.44
CA THR A 24 -36.86 -9.10 -3.92
C THR A 24 -35.55 -8.89 -4.70
N ALA A 25 -34.44 -9.09 -4.00
CA ALA A 25 -33.12 -9.56 -4.44
C ALA A 25 -32.86 -9.67 -5.96
N PHE A 26 -31.89 -8.90 -6.48
CA PHE A 26 -30.72 -9.35 -7.26
C PHE A 26 -29.86 -8.12 -7.60
N GLY A 27 -28.54 -8.29 -7.56
CA GLY A 27 -27.57 -7.21 -7.78
C GLY A 27 -27.51 -6.72 -9.23
N THR A 28 -27.07 -5.47 -9.39
CA THR A 28 -25.99 -5.01 -10.30
C THR A 28 -25.92 -3.47 -10.33
N ASN A 29 -24.69 -2.97 -10.38
CA ASN A 29 -24.23 -1.71 -10.98
C ASN A 29 -24.83 -0.38 -10.52
N SER A 30 -24.15 0.26 -9.56
CA SER A 30 -24.27 1.71 -9.34
C SER A 30 -23.39 2.46 -10.34
N SER A 31 -24.02 3.07 -11.34
CA SER A 31 -23.41 4.13 -12.16
C SER A 31 -23.97 5.48 -11.73
N ASN A 32 -23.03 6.37 -11.39
CA ASN A 32 -23.08 7.83 -11.40
C ASN A 32 -24.42 8.53 -11.14
N ASN A 33 -24.62 8.94 -9.88
CA ASN A 33 -25.35 10.17 -9.60
C ASN A 33 -24.44 11.14 -8.85
N MET A 34 -24.11 12.23 -9.54
CA MET A 34 -23.30 13.35 -9.06
C MET A 34 -24.19 14.21 -8.14
N SER A 35 -24.33 13.81 -6.88
CA SER A 35 -24.90 14.64 -5.82
C SER A 35 -23.82 15.57 -5.26
N SER A 36 -24.18 16.84 -5.05
CA SER A 36 -23.33 17.85 -4.45
C SER A 36 -22.86 17.41 -3.05
N VAL A 37 -21.62 16.96 -2.95
CA VAL A 37 -21.01 16.48 -1.69
C VAL A 37 -20.88 17.65 -0.71
N GLN A 38 -21.56 17.56 0.43
CA GLN A 38 -21.44 18.52 1.54
C GLN A 38 -20.24 18.14 2.43
N SER A 39 -19.66 19.14 3.13
CA SER A 39 -18.56 18.94 4.09
C SER A 39 -19.07 18.07 5.25
N GLY A 40 -18.82 16.76 5.18
CA GLY A 40 -19.26 15.78 6.19
C GLY A 40 -19.46 14.36 5.63
N ASP A 41 -19.71 14.24 4.32
CA ASP A 41 -19.96 12.94 3.67
C ASP A 41 -18.71 12.04 3.55
N TYR A 42 -17.53 12.52 3.97
CA TYR A 42 -16.25 11.80 3.92
C TYR A 42 -16.03 10.84 5.10
N LEU A 43 -16.97 10.79 6.05
CA LEU A 43 -16.85 10.04 7.31
C LEU A 43 -17.49 8.65 7.25
N SER A 44 -17.99 8.20 6.09
CA SER A 44 -18.58 6.86 5.99
C SER A 44 -17.49 5.78 6.06
N SER A 45 -17.52 4.98 7.11
CA SER A 45 -16.67 3.81 7.37
C SER A 45 -16.87 2.64 6.41
N GLU A 46 -17.45 2.86 5.23
CA GLU A 46 -17.59 1.83 4.20
C GLU A 46 -16.22 1.60 3.55
N VAL A 47 -15.46 0.66 4.13
CA VAL A 47 -14.18 0.11 3.64
C VAL A 47 -13.16 1.21 3.34
N SER A 48 -12.56 1.78 4.38
CA SER A 48 -11.39 2.62 4.20
C SER A 48 -10.21 1.73 3.82
N ASN A 49 -9.99 1.55 2.52
CA ASN A 49 -8.76 0.93 2.00
C ASN A 49 -7.51 1.80 2.22
N VAL A 50 -7.66 2.88 2.99
CA VAL A 50 -6.64 3.85 3.41
C VAL A 50 -6.14 3.55 4.83
N ASP A 51 -6.94 2.85 5.64
CA ASP A 51 -6.59 2.55 7.03
C ASP A 51 -5.59 1.37 7.10
N TYR A 52 -4.44 1.60 7.74
CA TYR A 52 -3.43 0.55 7.94
C TYR A 52 -3.91 -0.55 8.87
N ASP A 53 -4.79 -0.24 9.81
CA ASP A 53 -5.24 -1.17 10.84
C ASP A 53 -6.40 -2.05 10.36
N TYR A 54 -6.93 -1.78 9.17
CA TYR A 54 -8.04 -2.54 8.62
C TYR A 54 -7.64 -3.95 8.18
N TYR A 55 -6.40 -4.16 7.71
CA TYR A 55 -5.90 -5.46 7.27
C TYR A 55 -4.71 -5.92 8.15
N ASP A 56 -4.69 -7.22 8.47
CA ASP A 56 -3.55 -7.90 9.09
C ASP A 56 -3.19 -9.12 8.26
N TYR A 57 -1.97 -9.15 7.72
CA TYR A 57 -1.53 -10.21 6.83
C TYR A 57 -0.77 -11.30 7.59
N PHE A 58 -1.02 -12.54 7.20
CA PHE A 58 -0.38 -13.73 7.75
C PHE A 58 0.89 -14.07 6.99
N PHE A 59 0.83 -13.96 5.65
CA PHE A 59 1.95 -14.24 4.76
C PHE A 59 1.77 -13.58 3.39
N GLY A 60 2.88 -13.40 2.68
CA GLY A 60 2.96 -12.77 1.37
C GLY A 60 3.52 -11.35 1.46
N LEU A 61 3.15 -10.48 0.52
CA LEU A 61 3.62 -9.09 0.51
C LEU A 61 2.66 -8.13 1.24
N GLU A 62 3.20 -7.07 1.82
CA GLU A 62 2.40 -5.95 2.32
C GLU A 62 1.73 -5.23 1.14
N SER A 63 0.43 -4.99 1.24
CA SER A 63 -0.29 -4.22 0.22
C SER A 63 -0.46 -2.76 0.61
N TYR A 64 -0.09 -1.87 -0.31
CA TYR A 64 -0.28 -0.42 -0.18
C TYR A 64 -1.72 0.02 -0.47
N GLY A 65 -2.67 -0.89 -0.67
CA GLY A 65 -4.06 -0.52 -0.88
C GLY A 65 -4.85 -1.64 -1.51
N ASN A 66 -6.05 -1.86 -0.97
CA ASN A 66 -6.87 -3.02 -1.32
C ASN A 66 -8.15 -2.59 -2.03
N THR A 67 -8.60 -3.40 -3.00
CA THR A 67 -9.89 -3.22 -3.67
C THR A 67 -10.66 -4.53 -3.61
N VAL A 68 -11.80 -4.54 -2.92
CA VAL A 68 -12.67 -5.72 -2.82
C VAL A 68 -13.26 -6.06 -4.19
N ILE A 69 -13.16 -7.33 -4.57
CA ILE A 69 -13.79 -7.92 -5.75
C ILE A 69 -15.14 -8.51 -5.35
N THR A 70 -15.11 -9.45 -4.41
CA THR A 70 -16.29 -10.17 -3.93
C THR A 70 -16.06 -10.75 -2.53
N ARG A 71 -17.13 -11.22 -1.90
CA ARG A 71 -17.10 -11.90 -0.60
C ARG A 71 -17.95 -13.15 -0.64
N TYR A 72 -17.38 -14.24 -0.17
CA TYR A 72 -18.05 -15.53 -0.03
C TYR A 72 -18.21 -15.88 1.44
N GLY A 73 -19.02 -16.90 1.71
CA GLY A 73 -19.30 -17.37 3.06
C GLY A 73 -20.22 -16.46 3.86
N LYS A 74 -20.34 -16.76 5.15
CA LYS A 74 -21.19 -16.03 6.08
C LYS A 74 -20.37 -15.52 7.25
N LEU A 75 -20.33 -14.19 7.38
CA LEU A 75 -19.69 -13.55 8.52
C LEU A 75 -20.42 -13.93 9.82
N PRO A 76 -19.70 -14.42 10.86
CA PRO A 76 -20.30 -14.68 12.16
C PRO A 76 -20.73 -13.38 12.85
N ALA A 77 -21.66 -13.48 13.80
CA ALA A 77 -22.01 -12.36 14.65
C ALA A 77 -20.89 -12.12 15.68
N LEU A 78 -20.16 -11.02 15.51
CA LEU A 78 -19.05 -10.61 16.37
C LEU A 78 -19.44 -9.30 17.10
N GLU A 79 -20.13 -9.44 18.23
CA GLU A 79 -20.68 -8.31 18.99
C GLU A 79 -19.67 -7.72 19.99
N THR A 80 -18.77 -8.54 20.52
CA THR A 80 -17.76 -8.11 21.51
C THR A 80 -16.35 -8.14 20.95
N GLU A 81 -15.46 -7.33 21.55
CA GLU A 81 -14.05 -7.33 21.17
C GLU A 81 -13.37 -8.68 21.45
N GLU A 82 -13.76 -9.37 22.53
CA GLU A 82 -13.24 -10.71 22.82
C GLU A 82 -13.63 -11.72 21.71
N GLN A 83 -14.84 -11.61 21.17
CA GLN A 83 -15.27 -12.44 20.05
C GLN A 83 -14.46 -12.15 18.80
N LYS A 84 -14.21 -10.87 18.48
CA LYS A 84 -13.36 -10.47 17.34
C LYS A 84 -11.92 -10.97 17.48
N VAL A 85 -11.33 -10.82 18.67
CA VAL A 85 -9.95 -11.29 18.94
C VAL A 85 -9.86 -12.81 18.83
N SER A 86 -10.83 -13.52 19.42
CA SER A 86 -10.91 -14.98 19.31
C SER A 86 -11.06 -15.42 17.86
N TRP A 87 -11.94 -14.75 17.10
CA TRP A 87 -12.19 -15.07 15.70
C TRP A 87 -10.97 -14.81 14.82
N ASN A 88 -10.28 -13.69 15.01
CA ASN A 88 -9.04 -13.40 14.29
C ASN A 88 -7.94 -14.43 14.58
N SER A 89 -7.88 -14.96 15.81
CA SER A 89 -6.96 -16.04 16.17
C SER A 89 -7.30 -17.33 15.42
N THR A 90 -8.58 -17.66 15.30
CA THR A 90 -9.07 -18.80 14.50
C THR A 90 -8.75 -18.64 13.01
N LEU A 91 -8.95 -17.45 12.43
CA LEU A 91 -8.59 -17.19 11.03
C LEU A 91 -7.08 -17.28 10.80
N LYS A 92 -6.26 -16.86 11.77
CA LYS A 92 -4.80 -17.03 11.70
C LYS A 92 -4.41 -18.51 11.70
N GLU A 93 -5.02 -19.33 12.56
CA GLU A 93 -4.79 -20.78 12.59
C GLU A 93 -5.19 -21.45 11.27
N LEU A 94 -6.32 -21.03 10.68
CA LEU A 94 -6.72 -21.47 9.34
C LEU A 94 -5.67 -21.07 8.28
N GLY A 95 -5.15 -19.84 8.36
CA GLY A 95 -4.07 -19.36 7.49
C GLY A 95 -2.81 -20.21 7.60
N ASP A 96 -2.38 -20.52 8.83
CA ASP A 96 -1.23 -21.38 9.10
C ASP A 96 -1.44 -22.81 8.54
N LYS A 97 -2.67 -23.32 8.59
CA LYS A 97 -3.03 -24.64 8.07
C LYS A 97 -3.00 -24.75 6.54
N ILE A 98 -3.42 -23.71 5.83
CA ILE A 98 -3.45 -23.73 4.35
C ILE A 98 -2.15 -23.24 3.71
N LYS A 99 -1.26 -22.62 4.49
CA LYS A 99 -0.07 -21.90 4.03
C LYS A 99 0.74 -22.65 2.98
N ASP A 100 1.17 -23.88 3.28
CA ASP A 100 2.04 -24.65 2.39
C ASP A 100 1.33 -25.04 1.08
N ASN A 101 0.05 -25.41 1.16
CA ASN A 101 -0.74 -25.78 -0.02
C ASN A 101 -0.99 -24.56 -0.93
N VAL A 102 -1.33 -23.42 -0.34
CA VAL A 102 -1.58 -22.19 -1.09
C VAL A 102 -0.29 -21.60 -1.66
N ALA A 103 0.81 -21.63 -0.89
CA ALA A 103 2.09 -21.07 -1.30
C ALA A 103 2.74 -21.81 -2.47
N SER A 104 2.60 -23.14 -2.52
CA SER A 104 3.25 -23.97 -3.55
C SER A 104 2.56 -23.94 -4.91
N GLU A 105 1.28 -23.56 -4.99
CA GLU A 105 0.50 -23.62 -6.24
C GLU A 105 -0.12 -22.27 -6.64
N TYR A 106 -0.59 -21.46 -5.69
CA TYR A 106 -1.44 -20.32 -5.98
C TYR A 106 -0.80 -18.96 -5.69
N ILE A 107 0.23 -18.90 -4.84
CA ILE A 107 0.94 -17.65 -4.54
C ILE A 107 2.06 -17.41 -5.54
N TYR A 108 2.37 -16.14 -5.77
CA TYR A 108 3.57 -15.69 -6.44
C TYR A 108 4.82 -16.45 -5.94
N PRO A 109 5.68 -17.00 -6.82
CA PRO A 109 5.72 -16.76 -8.26
C PRO A 109 4.87 -17.75 -9.09
N TYR A 110 4.18 -18.69 -8.46
CA TYR A 110 3.47 -19.79 -9.15
C TYR A 110 2.05 -19.41 -9.60
N GLY A 111 1.37 -18.55 -8.84
CA GLY A 111 0.01 -18.14 -9.14
C GLY A 111 -0.26 -16.64 -8.96
N GLU A 112 -1.55 -16.30 -8.95
CA GLU A 112 -2.05 -14.92 -8.96
C GLU A 112 -2.22 -14.32 -7.56
N ILE A 113 -2.25 -15.15 -6.51
CA ILE A 113 -2.35 -14.70 -5.11
C ILE A 113 -1.01 -14.08 -4.71
N VAL A 114 -1.07 -12.98 -3.97
CA VAL A 114 0.12 -12.29 -3.45
C VAL A 114 0.10 -12.21 -1.93
N THR A 115 -1.08 -12.08 -1.32
CA THR A 115 -1.18 -11.93 0.15
C THR A 115 -2.37 -12.68 0.70
N CYS A 116 -2.18 -13.26 1.89
CA CYS A 116 -3.22 -13.88 2.69
C CYS A 116 -3.27 -13.23 4.08
N GLY A 117 -4.47 -13.02 4.61
CA GLY A 117 -4.63 -12.35 5.91
C GLY A 117 -6.05 -12.35 6.45
N THR A 118 -6.35 -11.35 7.25
CA THR A 118 -7.68 -11.04 7.79
C THR A 118 -7.94 -9.53 7.66
N ASN A 119 -9.21 -9.15 7.74
CA ASN A 119 -9.60 -7.75 7.91
C ASN A 119 -10.35 -7.50 9.23
N SER A 120 -10.50 -6.22 9.59
CA SER A 120 -11.16 -5.80 10.83
C SER A 120 -12.63 -6.22 10.95
N GLN A 121 -13.27 -6.61 9.84
CA GLN A 121 -14.63 -7.13 9.83
C GLN A 121 -14.69 -8.63 10.17
N GLY A 122 -13.57 -9.34 10.13
CA GLY A 122 -13.49 -10.78 10.40
C GLY A 122 -13.63 -11.66 9.15
N TYR A 123 -13.27 -11.15 7.97
CA TYR A 123 -13.11 -12.00 6.79
C TYR A 123 -11.70 -12.55 6.72
N PHE A 124 -11.57 -13.80 6.28
CA PHE A 124 -10.31 -14.30 5.74
C PHE A 124 -10.04 -13.59 4.40
N VAL A 125 -8.86 -13.02 4.21
CA VAL A 125 -8.56 -12.15 3.07
C VAL A 125 -7.58 -12.84 2.12
N ILE A 126 -7.95 -12.89 0.84
CA ILE A 126 -7.08 -13.27 -0.27
C ILE A 126 -6.93 -12.08 -1.20
N LEU A 127 -5.68 -11.63 -1.40
CA LEU A 127 -5.36 -10.55 -2.32
C LEU A 127 -4.59 -11.06 -3.52
N PHE A 128 -5.09 -10.72 -4.70
CA PHE A 128 -4.46 -11.00 -5.98
C PHE A 128 -3.66 -9.78 -6.47
N ARG A 129 -2.69 -10.03 -7.35
CA ARG A 129 -2.22 -8.97 -8.25
C ARG A 129 -3.36 -8.56 -9.18
N TYR A 130 -3.37 -7.29 -9.61
CA TYR A 130 -4.35 -6.86 -10.58
C TYR A 130 -4.20 -7.63 -11.91
N GLY A 131 -5.30 -8.17 -12.43
CA GLY A 131 -5.27 -8.91 -13.68
C GLY A 131 -6.31 -10.02 -13.75
N ASN A 132 -5.88 -11.17 -14.27
CA ASN A 132 -6.74 -12.29 -14.67
C ASN A 132 -7.22 -13.09 -13.46
N VAL A 133 -8.25 -12.57 -12.79
CA VAL A 133 -9.01 -13.29 -11.77
C VAL A 133 -10.41 -13.54 -12.34
N ASP A 134 -10.74 -14.82 -12.53
CA ASP A 134 -12.07 -15.25 -12.96
C ASP A 134 -12.79 -16.00 -11.83
N GLU A 135 -14.09 -16.21 -12.02
CA GLU A 135 -14.96 -16.85 -11.03
C GLU A 135 -14.52 -18.29 -10.73
N SER A 136 -13.96 -19.01 -11.71
CA SER A 136 -13.49 -20.38 -11.51
C SER A 136 -12.32 -20.44 -10.53
N LEU A 137 -11.36 -19.50 -10.66
CA LEU A 137 -10.24 -19.40 -9.73
C LEU A 137 -10.71 -19.02 -8.32
N LEU A 138 -11.68 -18.09 -8.20
CA LEU A 138 -12.25 -17.69 -6.92
C LEU A 138 -12.94 -18.88 -6.21
N ASP A 139 -13.75 -19.64 -6.96
CA ASP A 139 -14.47 -20.81 -6.45
C ASP A 139 -13.52 -21.93 -6.02
N GLU A 140 -12.44 -22.15 -6.78
CA GLU A 140 -11.39 -23.11 -6.46
C GLU A 140 -10.68 -22.76 -5.15
N ILE A 141 -10.22 -21.52 -5.02
CA ILE A 141 -9.53 -21.04 -3.81
C ILE A 141 -10.49 -21.07 -2.61
N TYR A 142 -11.75 -20.66 -2.80
CA TYR A 142 -12.75 -20.74 -1.74
C TYR A 142 -12.98 -22.17 -1.27
N ALA A 143 -13.12 -23.13 -2.19
CA ALA A 143 -13.30 -24.53 -1.85
C ALA A 143 -12.10 -25.08 -1.06
N LEU A 144 -10.86 -24.69 -1.40
CA LEU A 144 -9.66 -25.04 -0.65
C LEU A 144 -9.73 -24.52 0.79
N ILE A 145 -10.04 -23.23 0.97
CA ILE A 145 -10.12 -22.58 2.28
C ILE A 145 -11.27 -23.17 3.11
N ASP A 146 -12.45 -23.31 2.52
CA ASP A 146 -13.66 -23.82 3.19
C ASP A 146 -13.49 -25.29 3.61
N ASN A 147 -12.82 -26.12 2.83
CA ASN A 147 -12.51 -27.50 3.23
C ASN A 147 -11.55 -27.54 4.43
N ALA A 148 -10.51 -26.70 4.45
CA ALA A 148 -9.59 -26.60 5.59
C ALA A 148 -10.28 -26.06 6.84
N ALA A 149 -11.23 -25.12 6.67
CA ALA A 149 -12.03 -24.53 7.74
C ALA A 149 -13.01 -25.54 8.34
N LYS A 150 -13.63 -26.41 7.52
CA LYS A 150 -14.52 -27.50 8.00
C LYS A 150 -13.82 -28.48 8.93
N GLU A 151 -12.55 -28.77 8.69
CA GLU A 151 -11.73 -29.58 9.60
C GLU A 151 -11.43 -28.89 10.94
N MET A 152 -11.70 -27.59 11.05
CA MET A 152 -11.65 -26.79 12.28
C MET A 152 -13.06 -26.51 12.84
N ASP A 153 -14.07 -27.26 12.40
CA ASP A 153 -15.49 -27.09 12.75
C ASP A 153 -16.09 -25.72 12.36
N ILE A 154 -15.50 -25.04 11.37
CA ILE A 154 -16.02 -23.79 10.81
C ILE A 154 -16.83 -24.12 9.55
N GLN A 155 -18.08 -23.65 9.50
CA GLN A 155 -18.95 -23.81 8.34
C GLN A 155 -19.12 -22.47 7.63
N ASP A 156 -19.06 -22.48 6.30
CA ASP A 156 -19.34 -21.30 5.46
C ASP A 156 -18.41 -20.12 5.82
N VAL A 157 -17.10 -20.41 5.87
CA VAL A 157 -16.08 -19.45 6.31
C VAL A 157 -16.14 -18.15 5.50
N PRO A 158 -16.24 -16.97 6.13
CA PRO A 158 -16.27 -15.71 5.41
C PRO A 158 -14.91 -15.42 4.76
N VAL A 159 -14.91 -15.30 3.43
CA VAL A 159 -13.70 -14.96 2.65
C VAL A 159 -13.94 -13.70 1.83
N GLU A 160 -13.01 -12.75 1.91
CA GLU A 160 -12.95 -11.55 1.06
C GLU A 160 -11.85 -11.74 0.01
N PHE A 161 -12.24 -11.62 -1.25
CA PHE A 161 -11.33 -11.60 -2.38
C PHE A 161 -11.13 -10.17 -2.85
N GLY A 162 -9.88 -9.77 -3.07
CA GLY A 162 -9.55 -8.42 -3.50
C GLY A 162 -8.30 -8.34 -4.36
N TYR A 163 -8.08 -7.17 -4.94
CA TYR A 163 -6.78 -6.79 -5.52
C TYR A 163 -5.95 -6.04 -4.48
N GLY A 164 -4.68 -6.40 -4.37
CA GLY A 164 -3.69 -5.61 -3.63
C GLY A 164 -2.86 -4.73 -4.57
N THR A 165 -2.44 -3.57 -4.06
CA THR A 165 -1.42 -2.70 -4.67
C THR A 165 -0.06 -3.08 -4.11
N TYR A 166 0.87 -3.49 -4.97
CA TYR A 166 2.17 -4.00 -4.55
C TYR A 166 3.31 -3.21 -5.17
N TRP A 167 4.30 -2.91 -4.33
CA TRP A 167 5.56 -2.35 -4.72
C TRP A 167 6.62 -2.88 -3.74
N GLY A 168 7.59 -3.62 -4.23
CA GLY A 168 8.56 -4.21 -3.33
C GLY A 168 9.62 -5.04 -4.02
N GLU A 169 10.67 -5.27 -3.26
CA GLU A 169 11.81 -6.11 -3.58
C GLU A 169 11.76 -7.35 -2.68
N ILE A 170 11.89 -8.53 -3.29
CA ILE A 170 11.86 -9.82 -2.62
C ILE A 170 13.31 -10.31 -2.53
N PRO A 171 13.86 -10.54 -1.32
CA PRO A 171 15.22 -11.01 -1.17
C PRO A 171 15.39 -12.40 -1.77
N LEU A 172 16.44 -12.58 -2.57
CA LEU A 172 16.81 -13.85 -3.20
C LEU A 172 17.94 -14.56 -2.46
N ASP A 173 18.78 -13.81 -1.76
CA ASP A 173 19.90 -14.33 -0.96
C ASP A 173 20.24 -13.41 0.23
N GLN A 174 21.21 -13.82 1.04
CA GLN A 174 21.74 -13.04 2.17
C GLN A 174 22.76 -11.98 1.72
N GLU A 175 23.14 -11.98 0.45
CA GLU A 175 24.20 -11.16 -0.12
C GLU A 175 23.64 -9.85 -0.73
N GLY A 176 22.32 -9.64 -0.60
CA GLY A 176 21.63 -8.42 -1.02
C GLY A 176 21.15 -8.47 -2.47
N LYS A 177 20.96 -9.67 -3.03
CA LYS A 177 20.26 -9.82 -4.30
C LYS A 177 18.75 -9.81 -4.07
N TYR A 178 18.05 -9.07 -4.91
CA TYR A 178 16.59 -8.94 -4.84
C TYR A 178 15.93 -9.19 -6.19
N HIS A 179 14.67 -9.61 -6.13
CA HIS A 179 13.76 -9.66 -7.25
C HIS A 179 12.69 -8.59 -7.07
N VAL A 180 12.55 -7.69 -8.05
CA VAL A 180 11.51 -6.67 -8.00
C VAL A 180 10.17 -7.30 -8.38
N PHE A 181 9.17 -7.21 -7.51
CA PHE A 181 7.85 -7.76 -7.76
C PHE A 181 7.29 -7.31 -9.12
N GLY A 182 6.74 -8.27 -9.87
CA GLY A 182 6.17 -8.07 -11.20
C GLY A 182 7.17 -8.07 -12.36
N GLU A 183 8.46 -8.28 -12.10
CA GLU A 183 9.43 -8.57 -13.17
C GLU A 183 9.35 -10.02 -13.65
N ASN A 184 9.92 -10.31 -14.82
CA ASN A 184 9.89 -11.64 -15.40
C ASN A 184 10.67 -12.64 -14.51
N ILE A 185 10.03 -13.75 -14.16
CA ILE A 185 10.62 -14.84 -13.37
C ILE A 185 11.33 -15.89 -14.22
N GLU A 186 11.15 -15.92 -15.54
CA GLU A 186 11.74 -16.93 -16.44
C GLU A 186 13.28 -16.92 -16.45
N SER A 187 13.89 -15.78 -16.13
CA SER A 187 15.35 -15.64 -16.03
C SER A 187 15.92 -16.11 -14.69
N LEU A 188 15.08 -16.45 -13.72
CA LEU A 188 15.51 -16.88 -12.40
C LEU A 188 15.88 -18.37 -12.39
N SER A 189 16.92 -18.70 -11.64
CA SER A 189 17.28 -20.08 -11.33
C SER A 189 16.25 -20.72 -10.39
N ALA A 190 16.21 -22.05 -10.35
CA ALA A 190 15.31 -22.79 -9.46
C ALA A 190 15.50 -22.44 -7.97
N SER A 191 16.74 -22.16 -7.54
CA SER A 191 17.02 -21.72 -6.17
C SER A 191 16.46 -20.33 -5.87
N GLU A 192 16.45 -19.41 -6.83
CA GLU A 192 15.90 -18.07 -6.67
C GLU A 192 14.37 -18.10 -6.64
N VAL A 193 13.75 -18.90 -7.50
CA VAL A 193 12.30 -19.12 -7.47
C VAL A 193 11.89 -19.69 -6.10
N LYS A 194 12.66 -20.65 -5.58
CA LYS A 194 12.44 -21.19 -4.24
C LYS A 194 12.63 -20.12 -3.15
N ALA A 195 13.62 -19.24 -3.27
CA ALA A 195 13.81 -18.15 -2.31
C ALA A 195 12.59 -17.21 -2.28
N ILE A 196 11.99 -16.90 -3.44
CA ILE A 196 10.73 -16.15 -3.51
C ILE A 196 9.62 -16.92 -2.79
N GLU A 197 9.43 -18.22 -3.08
CA GLU A 197 8.40 -19.04 -2.43
C GLU A 197 8.52 -18.99 -0.89
N GLU A 198 9.72 -19.21 -0.36
CA GLU A 198 9.95 -19.17 1.10
C GLU A 198 9.67 -17.77 1.67
N ASN A 199 10.08 -16.69 0.97
CA ASN A 199 9.77 -15.33 1.42
C ASN A 199 8.27 -15.05 1.45
N MET A 200 7.52 -15.58 0.48
CA MET A 200 6.07 -15.40 0.39
C MET A 200 5.28 -16.18 1.45
N LYS A 201 5.92 -17.11 2.17
CA LYS A 201 5.34 -17.80 3.33
C LYS A 201 5.54 -17.03 4.65
N GLU A 202 6.40 -16.02 4.64
CA GLU A 202 6.69 -15.21 5.82
C GLU A 202 5.65 -14.10 6.00
N LYS A 203 5.44 -13.70 7.26
CA LYS A 203 4.60 -12.53 7.57
C LYS A 203 5.29 -11.28 7.02
N PRO A 204 4.62 -10.44 6.21
CA PRO A 204 5.23 -9.22 5.71
C PRO A 204 5.55 -8.27 6.87
N ALA A 205 6.66 -7.54 6.73
CA ALA A 205 6.99 -6.46 7.64
C ALA A 205 5.94 -5.34 7.51
N LYS A 206 5.30 -5.00 8.62
CA LYS A 206 4.33 -3.90 8.70
C LYS A 206 4.96 -2.75 9.45
N THR A 207 4.87 -1.55 8.92
CA THR A 207 5.21 -0.34 9.67
C THR A 207 4.18 -0.18 10.79
N GLU A 208 4.63 -0.26 12.05
CA GLU A 208 3.75 -0.01 13.19
C GLU A 208 3.31 1.46 13.17
N SER A 209 2.09 1.69 12.73
CA SER A 209 1.45 3.01 12.65
C SER A 209 0.12 2.91 13.36
N LYS A 210 -0.03 3.61 14.48
CA LYS A 210 -1.33 3.72 15.14
C LYS A 210 -2.19 4.75 14.42
N THR A 211 -3.19 4.28 13.68
CA THR A 211 -4.08 5.15 12.93
C THR A 211 -5.03 5.90 13.88
N ILE A 212 -5.04 7.23 13.79
CA ILE A 212 -5.99 8.11 14.46
C ILE A 212 -7.25 8.25 13.60
N ALA A 213 -7.06 8.47 12.30
CA ALA A 213 -8.12 8.63 11.33
C ALA A 213 -7.61 8.34 9.92
N ALA A 214 -8.49 7.82 9.07
CA ALA A 214 -8.22 7.61 7.66
C ALA A 214 -9.39 8.15 6.84
N TYR A 215 -9.07 8.86 5.76
CA TYR A 215 -10.06 9.51 4.90
C TYR A 215 -9.77 9.24 3.43
N GLY A 216 -10.80 9.39 2.61
CA GLY A 216 -10.69 9.25 1.17
C GLY A 216 -10.72 7.79 0.71
N LYS A 217 -10.24 7.56 -0.52
CA LYS A 217 -10.24 6.23 -1.14
C LYS A 217 -9.00 6.08 -2.01
N ILE A 218 -8.27 4.99 -1.83
CA ILE A 218 -7.20 4.62 -2.76
C ILE A 218 -7.87 4.13 -4.04
N PRO A 219 -7.58 4.73 -5.21
CA PRO A 219 -8.09 4.23 -6.47
C PRO A 219 -7.53 2.85 -6.79
N LEU A 220 -8.18 2.11 -7.68
CA LEU A 220 -7.61 0.87 -8.20
C LEU A 220 -6.39 1.20 -9.08
N LEU A 221 -5.20 0.78 -8.64
CA LEU A 221 -3.93 1.00 -9.32
C LEU A 221 -3.44 -0.32 -9.91
N LYS A 222 -3.41 -0.40 -11.24
CA LYS A 222 -3.31 -1.68 -11.95
C LYS A 222 -1.88 -2.15 -12.17
N ASP A 223 -0.95 -1.21 -12.26
CA ASP A 223 0.44 -1.49 -12.59
C ASP A 223 1.37 -0.40 -12.03
N LYS A 224 2.69 -0.63 -12.16
CA LYS A 224 3.73 0.30 -11.69
C LYS A 224 3.59 1.71 -12.29
N LYS A 225 3.10 1.83 -13.53
CA LYS A 225 2.93 3.13 -14.20
C LYS A 225 1.76 3.90 -13.62
N GLU A 226 0.64 3.24 -13.34
CA GLU A 226 -0.50 3.84 -12.65
C GLU A 226 -0.15 4.22 -11.21
N ILE A 227 0.60 3.38 -10.48
CA ILE A 227 1.10 3.68 -9.12
C ILE A 227 1.98 4.94 -9.15
N SER A 228 2.97 4.99 -10.05
CA SER A 228 3.86 6.16 -10.18
C SER A 228 3.09 7.44 -10.55
N ALA A 229 2.18 7.36 -11.53
CA ALA A 229 1.36 8.50 -11.93
C ALA A 229 0.40 8.97 -10.81
N TRP A 230 -0.02 8.07 -9.93
CA TRP A 230 -0.78 8.41 -8.74
C TRP A 230 0.10 9.09 -7.67
N GLY A 231 1.28 8.55 -7.40
CA GLY A 231 2.28 9.16 -6.52
C GLY A 231 2.60 10.61 -6.91
N ASP A 232 2.78 10.89 -8.20
CA ASP A 232 3.01 12.25 -8.71
C ASP A 232 1.84 13.21 -8.38
N LYS A 233 0.60 12.71 -8.45
CA LYS A 233 -0.59 13.48 -8.09
C LYS A 233 -0.61 13.77 -6.59
N LEU A 234 -0.32 12.78 -5.74
CA LEU A 234 -0.24 12.95 -4.30
C LEU A 234 0.84 13.97 -3.93
N PHE A 235 2.03 13.83 -4.49
CA PHE A 235 3.15 14.75 -4.27
C PHE A 235 2.79 16.19 -4.69
N SER A 236 2.10 16.35 -5.82
CA SER A 236 1.60 17.66 -6.25
C SER A 236 0.60 18.26 -5.26
N VAL A 237 -0.30 17.45 -4.69
CA VAL A 237 -1.24 17.90 -3.63
C VAL A 237 -0.49 18.29 -2.37
N LYS A 238 0.45 17.46 -1.91
CA LYS A 238 1.30 17.73 -0.74
C LYS A 238 1.97 19.10 -0.86
N ASN A 239 2.67 19.37 -1.96
CA ASN A 239 3.38 20.63 -2.16
C ASN A 239 2.43 21.84 -2.20
N GLY A 240 1.19 21.66 -2.68
CA GLY A 240 0.17 22.70 -2.64
C GLY A 240 -0.37 23.00 -1.23
N ALA A 241 -0.36 21.99 -0.35
CA ALA A 241 -0.86 22.07 1.02
C ALA A 241 0.22 22.46 2.05
N GLU A 242 1.49 22.21 1.75
CA GLU A 242 2.62 22.31 2.68
C GLU A 242 2.71 23.68 3.38
N GLY A 243 2.65 24.78 2.62
CA GLY A 243 2.69 26.12 3.20
C GLY A 243 1.53 26.45 4.15
N LYS A 244 0.39 25.74 4.04
CA LYS A 244 -0.78 25.91 4.94
C LYS A 244 -0.73 24.97 6.14
N ILE A 245 0.01 23.87 6.04
CA ILE A 245 0.21 22.90 7.11
C ILE A 245 1.37 23.33 8.01
N LEU A 246 2.37 24.04 7.47
CA LEU A 246 3.54 24.52 8.19
C LEU A 246 3.23 25.20 9.55
N PRO A 247 2.21 26.08 9.70
CA PRO A 247 1.89 26.68 11.00
C PRO A 247 1.46 25.67 12.08
N TYR A 248 0.90 24.51 11.69
CA TYR A 248 0.58 23.44 12.63
C TYR A 248 1.83 22.65 13.03
N MET A 249 2.81 22.56 12.13
CA MET A 249 4.12 21.97 12.42
C MET A 249 4.94 22.86 13.36
N GLU A 250 4.95 24.17 13.13
CA GLU A 250 5.62 25.15 14.01
C GLU A 250 5.03 25.16 15.43
N LYS A 251 3.72 24.88 15.57
CA LYS A 251 3.04 24.71 16.86
C LYS A 251 3.27 23.33 17.49
N GLY A 252 3.95 22.43 16.80
CA GLY A 252 4.14 21.04 17.21
C GLY A 252 2.86 20.22 17.26
N GLN A 253 1.81 20.62 16.54
CA GLN A 253 0.55 19.85 16.46
C GLN A 253 0.65 18.74 15.41
N VAL A 254 1.33 19.02 14.31
CA VAL A 254 1.71 18.08 13.25
C VAL A 254 3.22 17.87 13.32
N ILE A 255 3.67 16.63 13.36
CA ILE A 255 5.10 16.27 13.44
C ILE A 255 5.66 15.99 12.05
N THR A 256 4.88 15.33 11.20
CA THR A 256 5.27 14.98 9.84
C THR A 256 4.13 15.21 8.85
N PHE A 257 4.48 15.54 7.61
CA PHE A 257 3.55 15.60 6.50
C PHE A 257 4.24 15.07 5.24
N GLY A 258 3.82 13.89 4.80
CA GLY A 258 4.47 13.12 3.74
C GLY A 258 3.51 12.63 2.68
N SER A 259 4.08 12.05 1.64
CA SER A 259 3.36 11.30 0.61
C SER A 259 3.96 9.91 0.51
N GLU A 260 3.12 8.90 0.71
CA GLU A 260 3.41 7.51 0.39
C GLU A 260 3.01 7.17 -1.04
N LEU A 261 3.28 5.94 -1.47
CA LEU A 261 2.93 5.43 -2.80
C LEU A 261 1.45 5.61 -3.16
N THR A 262 0.54 5.46 -2.20
CA THR A 262 -0.90 5.40 -2.47
C THR A 262 -1.75 6.40 -1.69
N ARG A 263 -1.18 7.07 -0.69
CA ARG A 263 -1.89 7.99 0.22
C ARG A 263 -0.96 9.08 0.77
N LEU A 264 -1.53 10.15 1.29
CA LEU A 264 -0.78 11.12 2.09
C LEU A 264 -0.76 10.72 3.56
N GLU A 265 0.31 11.07 4.26
CA GLU A 265 0.48 10.76 5.68
C GLU A 265 0.68 12.02 6.51
N VAL A 266 0.00 12.10 7.64
CA VAL A 266 0.09 13.22 8.57
C VAL A 266 0.32 12.69 9.98
N GLY A 267 1.51 12.95 10.54
CA GLY A 267 1.85 12.54 11.90
C GLY A 267 1.33 13.58 12.88
N ILE A 268 0.42 13.20 13.76
CA ILE A 268 -0.13 14.07 14.81
C ILE A 268 0.64 13.84 16.10
N ASN A 269 0.93 14.94 16.80
CA ASN A 269 1.64 14.87 18.06
C ASN A 269 0.84 14.07 19.12
N GLU A 270 1.45 13.01 19.63
CA GLU A 270 0.86 12.10 20.60
C GLU A 270 0.43 12.78 21.91
N SER A 271 1.12 13.87 22.29
CA SER A 271 0.89 14.62 23.53
C SER A 271 -0.40 15.47 23.51
N LEU A 272 -1.03 15.63 22.34
CA LEU A 272 -2.31 16.32 22.24
C LEU A 272 -3.45 15.49 22.88
N SER A 273 -4.39 16.18 23.52
CA SER A 273 -5.65 15.57 23.96
C SER A 273 -6.45 15.06 22.77
N SER A 274 -7.28 14.02 22.97
CA SER A 274 -8.12 13.44 21.92
C SER A 274 -8.96 14.50 21.18
N GLU A 275 -9.61 15.42 21.90
CA GLU A 275 -10.39 16.52 21.28
C GLU A 275 -9.54 17.42 20.37
N LYS A 276 -8.28 17.69 20.74
CA LYS A 276 -7.37 18.50 19.92
C LYS A 276 -6.88 17.72 18.71
N LYS A 277 -6.65 16.41 18.85
CA LYS A 277 -6.30 15.53 17.72
C LYS A 277 -7.40 15.55 16.68
N THR A 278 -8.66 15.34 17.07
CA THR A 278 -9.81 15.38 16.16
C THR A 278 -9.93 16.72 15.43
N ALA A 279 -9.83 17.84 16.16
CA ALA A 279 -9.91 19.17 15.55
C ALA A 279 -8.79 19.41 14.52
N VAL A 280 -7.53 19.06 14.86
CA VAL A 280 -6.39 19.20 13.94
C VAL A 280 -6.55 18.30 12.72
N VAL A 281 -6.98 17.05 12.91
CA VAL A 281 -7.22 16.09 11.82
C VAL A 281 -8.24 16.66 10.82
N GLU A 282 -9.38 17.17 11.31
CA GLU A 282 -10.42 17.75 10.45
C GLU A 282 -9.91 18.98 9.68
N GLU A 283 -9.22 19.90 10.35
CA GLU A 283 -8.66 21.12 9.73
C GLU A 283 -7.61 20.78 8.66
N ILE A 284 -6.70 19.85 8.96
CA ILE A 284 -5.65 19.44 8.02
C ILE A 284 -6.26 18.69 6.83
N TYR A 285 -7.22 17.80 7.05
CA TYR A 285 -7.89 17.11 5.95
C TYR A 285 -8.59 18.10 5.02
N GLN A 286 -9.27 19.12 5.54
CA GLN A 286 -9.90 20.16 4.72
C GLN A 286 -8.89 20.96 3.89
N ILE A 287 -7.70 21.24 4.43
CA ILE A 287 -6.61 21.89 3.70
C ILE A 287 -6.19 21.01 2.52
N ILE A 288 -5.96 19.72 2.77
CA ILE A 288 -5.51 18.75 1.77
C ILE A 288 -6.59 18.53 0.70
N ASP A 289 -7.84 18.30 1.09
CA ASP A 289 -8.96 18.10 0.17
C ASP A 289 -9.16 19.32 -0.74
N LYS A 290 -9.05 20.54 -0.20
CA LYS A 290 -9.12 21.77 -1.01
C LYS A 290 -8.02 21.84 -2.06
N GLU A 291 -6.80 21.40 -1.75
CA GLU A 291 -5.69 21.35 -2.72
C GLU A 291 -5.84 20.21 -3.73
N ALA A 292 -6.40 19.07 -3.31
CA ALA A 292 -6.73 17.94 -4.16
C ALA A 292 -7.80 18.30 -5.21
N ARG A 293 -8.86 19.01 -4.81
CA ARG A 293 -9.94 19.44 -5.72
C ARG A 293 -9.45 20.37 -6.83
N LYS A 294 -8.43 21.20 -6.59
CA LYS A 294 -7.81 22.03 -7.66
C LYS A 294 -7.19 21.20 -8.79
N ARG A 295 -6.90 19.92 -8.50
CA ARG A 295 -6.29 18.96 -9.41
C ARG A 295 -7.30 17.90 -9.87
N ASN A 296 -8.59 18.14 -9.68
CA ASN A 296 -9.68 17.22 -10.00
C ASN A 296 -9.58 15.86 -9.30
N ILE A 297 -8.97 15.83 -8.10
CA ILE A 297 -8.96 14.65 -7.24
C ILE A 297 -10.11 14.82 -6.25
N THR A 298 -10.99 13.83 -6.23
CA THR A 298 -12.07 13.71 -5.24
C THR A 298 -11.73 12.55 -4.33
N TYR A 299 -12.00 12.66 -3.03
CA TYR A 299 -11.70 11.61 -2.03
C TYR A 299 -10.21 11.29 -1.92
N ILE A 300 -9.36 12.32 -1.80
CA ILE A 300 -7.92 12.16 -1.59
C ILE A 300 -7.65 11.24 -0.38
N PRO A 301 -6.91 10.12 -0.55
CA PRO A 301 -6.57 9.23 0.54
C PRO A 301 -5.54 9.87 1.47
N VAL A 302 -5.89 10.00 2.75
CA VAL A 302 -5.02 10.55 3.79
C VAL A 302 -5.15 9.69 5.03
N VAL A 303 -4.01 9.30 5.60
CA VAL A 303 -3.94 8.62 6.90
C VAL A 303 -3.28 9.54 7.92
N PHE A 304 -3.88 9.59 9.11
CA PHE A 304 -3.41 10.34 10.26
C PHE A 304 -2.95 9.35 11.30
N GLY A 305 -1.69 9.42 11.73
CA GLY A 305 -1.11 8.53 12.73
C GLY A 305 -0.57 9.29 13.94
N GLU A 306 -0.35 8.59 15.05
CA GLU A 306 0.39 9.14 16.20
C GLU A 306 1.91 9.02 15.96
N GLY A 307 2.66 10.12 16.17
CA GLY A 307 4.12 10.08 16.21
C GLY A 307 4.83 10.37 14.87
N VAL A 308 6.01 9.77 14.69
CA VAL A 308 6.89 9.95 13.53
C VAL A 308 6.76 8.75 12.61
N PHE A 309 6.29 8.96 11.38
CA PHE A 309 6.41 7.96 10.32
C PHE A 309 7.89 7.86 9.93
N ILE A 310 8.51 6.72 10.21
CA ILE A 310 9.81 6.39 9.63
C ILE A 310 9.52 5.89 8.21
N ASN A 311 9.82 6.73 7.23
CA ASN A 311 9.68 6.36 5.85
C ASN A 311 10.98 5.69 5.38
N ASP A 312 10.97 4.36 5.21
CA ASP A 312 12.12 3.62 4.67
C ASP A 312 12.19 3.67 3.13
N ILE A 313 11.34 4.45 2.45
CA ILE A 313 11.45 4.65 1.01
C ILE A 313 11.98 6.05 0.72
N ALA A 314 13.29 6.20 0.91
CA ALA A 314 14.04 7.26 0.27
C ALA A 314 14.00 7.04 -1.26
N ILE A 315 13.04 7.63 -1.94
CA ILE A 315 13.15 7.81 -3.40
C ILE A 315 14.36 8.71 -3.61
N GLY A 316 15.43 8.09 -4.13
CA GLY A 316 16.74 8.68 -4.29
C GLY A 316 16.67 10.09 -4.90
N ASN A 317 16.88 11.07 -4.03
CA ASN A 317 17.42 12.35 -4.44
C ASN A 317 18.57 12.65 -3.50
N GLY A 318 19.79 12.48 -4.02
CA GLY A 318 21.03 12.74 -3.29
C GLY A 318 21.03 14.14 -2.70
N GLY A 319 20.97 14.20 -1.38
CA GLY A 319 21.13 15.39 -0.56
C GLY A 319 21.37 14.93 0.85
N ALA A 320 22.63 14.91 1.27
CA ALA A 320 23.05 14.56 2.61
C ALA A 320 22.23 15.36 3.64
N LEU A 321 21.49 14.65 4.50
CA LEU A 321 20.97 15.22 5.73
C LEU A 321 22.04 15.02 6.79
N GLU A 322 22.68 16.13 7.18
CA GLU A 322 23.46 16.22 8.39
C GLU A 322 22.57 15.81 9.57
N GLU A 323 22.97 14.74 10.27
CA GLU A 323 22.45 14.40 11.58
C GLU A 323 22.69 15.58 12.52
N THR A 324 21.64 16.33 12.85
CA THR A 324 21.72 17.29 13.96
C THR A 324 21.58 16.52 15.27
N GLU A 325 22.73 16.17 15.83
CA GLU A 325 22.90 15.78 17.23
C GLU A 325 22.23 16.80 18.17
N ASN A 326 21.37 16.33 19.07
CA ASN A 326 21.06 17.01 20.33
C ASN A 326 20.58 15.98 21.37
N LEU A 327 21.54 15.27 21.97
CA LEU A 327 21.35 14.61 23.27
C LEU A 327 21.94 15.52 24.35
N SER A 328 21.07 16.20 25.11
CA SER A 328 21.48 17.01 26.24
C SER A 328 21.85 16.15 27.46
N ALA A 329 23.04 16.42 27.98
CA ALA A 329 23.73 15.77 29.08
C ALA A 329 23.10 15.94 30.48
N ALA A 330 23.36 14.97 31.37
CA ALA A 330 23.56 15.21 32.81
C ALA A 330 24.34 14.07 33.52
N GLY A 331 25.55 14.39 34.01
CA GLY A 331 26.28 13.88 35.22
C GLY A 331 26.55 12.38 35.40
N GLU A 332 27.69 11.86 35.89
CA GLU A 332 28.93 12.38 36.48
C GLU A 332 30.04 11.31 36.38
N LYS A 333 31.29 11.79 36.42
CA LYS A 333 32.61 11.14 36.62
C LYS A 333 32.67 9.66 37.04
N ASN A 334 33.58 8.91 36.40
CA ASN A 334 34.86 8.55 37.04
C ASN A 334 35.96 8.09 36.07
N THR A 335 37.17 8.41 36.51
CA THR A 335 38.52 8.30 35.95
C THR A 335 39.01 6.89 35.61
N GLY A 336 39.85 6.75 34.57
CA GLY A 336 40.80 5.62 34.49
C GLY A 336 41.37 5.30 33.10
N GLU A 337 42.56 5.84 32.80
CA GLU A 337 43.62 5.30 31.95
C GLU A 337 43.40 5.04 30.43
N LEU A 338 43.99 5.94 29.65
CA LEU A 338 44.50 5.72 28.28
C LEU A 338 45.68 4.73 28.30
N LYS A 339 45.65 3.70 27.45
CA LYS A 339 46.86 3.14 26.83
C LYS A 339 46.64 2.80 25.36
N SER A 340 47.44 3.47 24.54
CA SER A 340 47.65 3.28 23.12
C SER A 340 48.64 2.15 22.82
N SER A 341 48.60 1.73 21.55
CA SER A 341 49.63 1.10 20.72
C SER A 341 49.74 -0.43 20.71
N SER A 342 49.53 -1.01 19.53
CA SER A 342 50.62 -1.66 18.79
C SER A 342 50.23 -1.84 17.31
N ASN A 343 50.96 -1.19 16.41
CA ASN A 343 51.20 -1.70 15.06
C ASN A 343 52.47 -2.56 15.13
N ASN A 344 52.51 -3.64 14.34
CA ASN A 344 53.71 -4.02 13.59
C ASN A 344 53.35 -4.98 12.44
N ASP A 345 54.05 -4.70 11.35
CA ASP A 345 54.06 -5.32 10.02
C ASP A 345 54.53 -6.79 10.00
N SER A 346 54.24 -7.54 8.93
CA SER A 346 55.22 -7.85 7.86
C SER A 346 54.91 -9.14 7.03
N GLU A 347 54.91 -8.93 5.70
CA GLU A 347 55.55 -9.68 4.60
C GLU A 347 55.24 -11.16 4.22
N SER A 348 54.65 -11.29 3.03
CA SER A 348 55.03 -12.07 1.80
C SER A 348 55.90 -13.34 1.86
N ASN A 349 55.52 -14.40 1.11
CA ASN A 349 56.03 -14.72 -0.26
C ASN A 349 55.65 -16.12 -0.80
N ASN A 350 55.35 -16.16 -2.12
CA ASN A 350 55.60 -17.17 -3.18
C ASN A 350 55.21 -18.66 -2.97
N GLY A 351 54.67 -19.42 -3.92
CA GLY A 351 54.47 -19.28 -5.38
C GLY A 351 54.68 -20.67 -6.03
N SER A 352 53.89 -21.05 -7.05
CA SER A 352 54.25 -21.95 -8.18
C SER A 352 53.06 -22.17 -9.15
N ASN A 353 53.33 -21.92 -10.44
CA ASN A 353 52.53 -22.14 -11.67
C ASN A 353 52.91 -23.52 -12.30
N PRO A 354 52.54 -23.90 -13.56
CA PRO A 354 51.57 -23.38 -14.56
C PRO A 354 50.70 -24.48 -15.23
N ASP A 355 49.78 -24.12 -16.14
CA ASP A 355 49.66 -24.80 -17.44
C ASP A 355 49.01 -23.89 -18.50
N ALA A 356 49.48 -24.06 -19.74
CA ALA A 356 49.33 -23.16 -20.88
C ALA A 356 48.06 -23.40 -21.70
N ASP A 357 47.51 -22.36 -22.35
CA ASP A 357 47.36 -22.37 -23.81
C ASP A 357 47.04 -21.00 -24.44
N LYS A 358 47.20 -20.97 -25.76
CA LYS A 358 47.74 -19.88 -26.60
C LYS A 358 46.76 -18.86 -27.19
N SER A 359 47.30 -17.66 -27.34
CA SER A 359 47.18 -16.62 -28.38
C SER A 359 46.09 -16.70 -29.48
N GLY A 360 45.42 -15.55 -29.65
CA GLY A 360 44.87 -15.07 -30.91
C GLY A 360 44.65 -13.57 -30.87
N GLU A 361 45.66 -12.77 -31.26
CA GLU A 361 45.46 -11.37 -31.67
C GLU A 361 44.79 -11.36 -33.04
N ASN A 362 43.78 -10.51 -33.27
CA ASN A 362 43.83 -9.41 -34.26
C ASN A 362 42.51 -8.64 -34.52
N ASN A 363 42.65 -7.31 -34.50
CA ASN A 363 42.02 -6.27 -35.34
C ASN A 363 40.82 -5.42 -34.85
N SER A 364 41.07 -4.11 -34.96
CA SER A 364 40.26 -2.93 -34.65
C SER A 364 39.06 -2.68 -35.58
N VAL A 365 38.04 -2.08 -34.96
CA VAL A 365 36.83 -1.33 -35.39
C VAL A 365 37.21 -0.20 -36.40
N PRO A 366 36.36 0.34 -37.35
CA PRO A 366 35.07 0.97 -37.06
C PRO A 366 33.95 1.06 -38.12
N GLY A 367 32.72 1.32 -37.67
CA GLY A 367 31.57 1.71 -38.50
C GLY A 367 30.48 2.45 -37.71
N PHE A 368 30.30 3.73 -38.03
CA PHE A 368 29.48 4.76 -37.39
C PHE A 368 28.01 4.81 -37.86
N GLY A 369 27.15 5.44 -37.03
CA GLY A 369 25.97 6.26 -37.42
C GLY A 369 24.68 5.85 -36.70
N LEU A 370 23.87 6.68 -36.03
CA LEU A 370 23.69 8.14 -35.90
C LEU A 370 22.88 8.34 -34.58
N LEU A 371 23.33 9.06 -33.54
CA LEU A 371 23.25 10.51 -33.31
C LEU A 371 21.89 11.18 -33.64
N GLY A 372 21.17 11.57 -32.58
CA GLY A 372 19.92 12.35 -32.62
C GLY A 372 19.56 13.01 -31.28
N SER A 373 20.38 13.98 -30.86
CA SER A 373 20.07 15.18 -30.05
C SER A 373 19.31 15.07 -28.71
N LEU A 374 20.02 15.31 -27.59
CA LEU A 374 19.47 16.06 -26.47
C LEU A 374 20.43 17.20 -26.11
N THR A 375 20.08 18.41 -26.53
CA THR A 375 20.77 19.65 -26.19
C THR A 375 19.98 20.31 -25.06
N CYS A 376 20.33 20.05 -23.80
CA CYS A 376 19.87 20.89 -22.69
C CYS A 376 20.86 22.04 -22.53
N LEU A 377 20.45 23.22 -23.02
CA LEU A 377 21.09 24.50 -22.73
C LEU A 377 21.02 24.77 -21.22
N TYR A 378 22.17 24.72 -20.56
CA TYR A 378 22.39 25.37 -19.28
C TYR A 378 22.43 26.89 -19.51
N GLY A 379 21.43 27.60 -18.98
CA GLY A 379 21.44 29.05 -18.85
C GLY A 379 22.06 29.45 -17.52
N GLU A 380 23.32 29.90 -17.57
CA GLU A 380 24.08 30.48 -16.46
C GLU A 380 23.34 31.68 -15.83
N TRP A 381 23.12 31.62 -14.52
CA TRP A 381 22.83 32.80 -13.71
C TRP A 381 24.15 33.39 -13.21
N LYS A 382 24.59 34.51 -13.79
CA LYS A 382 25.71 35.29 -13.24
C LYS A 382 25.45 36.80 -13.29
N LEU A 383 25.17 37.31 -12.09
CA LEU A 383 25.61 38.58 -11.48
C LEU A 383 25.26 39.96 -12.12
N ARG A 384 24.70 40.79 -11.21
CA ARG A 384 24.93 42.25 -10.98
C ARG A 384 24.26 43.21 -11.98
N LYS A 385 23.75 44.39 -11.62
CA LYS A 385 23.88 45.29 -10.45
C LYS A 385 22.81 46.39 -10.61
N LYS A 386 22.21 46.89 -9.52
CA LYS A 386 22.48 48.24 -9.01
C LYS A 386 21.97 48.39 -7.59
#